data_AF-A0A7L5SS64-F1
#
_entry.id   AF-A0A7L5SS64-F1
#
_cell.length_a   1.000
_cell.length_b   1.000
_cell.length_c   1.000
_cell.angle_alpha   90.00
_cell.angle_beta   90.00
_cell.angle_gamma   90.00
#
_symmetry.space_group_name_H-M   'P 1'
#
loop_
_entity.id
_entity.type
_entity.pdbx_description
1 polymer ?
#
loop_
_entity_poly.entity_id
_entity_poly.type
_entity_poly.pdbx_seq_one_letter_code
_entity_poly.pdbx_strand_id
1 'polypeptide(L)'
;MRIKRITPHGSRARRIALLAATSALVAGTALVAPAAYAGNDAARTFTAAEAKAAGDAVLDADVAGTAWYVNKATNSLVVTADSTVSQSEIAKIKDAAGANADAIEVKRTPGKISKLISGGDAIYASSWRCSLGFNVRNSSGANYLVTAGHCTDGAGTWWSNSGKTTTVGPTSGSSFPTNDYGLVRYSGSATPEGTVGSQDITRAANPTVGQTVTRRGSTTGTHSGRVTALNATVNYGGGDIVYGMIQTTVCAEPGDSGGPLYSGSTALGLTSGGSGNCSSGGTTFFQPVVEALNAYGVSVY
;
A
#
# COMPACT_ATOMS: atom_id res chain seq x y z
N MET A 1 -42.22 34.65 -35.87
CA MET A 1 -43.36 33.74 -36.11
C MET A 1 -44.30 33.78 -34.89
N ARG A 2 -45.57 33.34 -35.04
CA ARG A 2 -46.64 33.61 -34.06
C ARG A 2 -46.55 32.75 -32.80
N ILE A 3 -46.77 33.39 -31.65
CA ILE A 3 -47.41 32.77 -30.48
C ILE A 3 -48.85 33.33 -30.40
N LYS A 4 -49.85 32.45 -30.29
CA LYS A 4 -51.17 32.71 -29.70
C LYS A 4 -51.36 31.60 -28.63
N ARG A 5 -51.68 31.90 -27.36
CA ARG A 5 -52.96 32.43 -26.82
C ARG A 5 -54.08 31.40 -27.11
N ILE A 6 -54.96 30.97 -26.18
CA ILE A 6 -55.71 31.76 -25.19
C ILE A 6 -56.11 30.92 -23.95
N THR A 7 -56.04 31.59 -22.79
CA THR A 7 -56.95 31.67 -21.61
C THR A 7 -58.47 31.32 -21.84
N PRO A 8 -59.43 31.40 -20.86
CA PRO A 8 -59.34 31.71 -19.41
C PRO A 8 -60.35 31.02 -18.41
N HIS A 9 -60.20 31.39 -17.12
CA HIS A 9 -61.24 31.73 -16.10
C HIS A 9 -62.21 30.71 -15.47
N GLY A 10 -62.21 30.77 -14.12
CA GLY A 10 -63.42 30.72 -13.26
C GLY A 10 -63.66 29.38 -12.54
N SER A 11 -64.26 29.34 -11.35
CA SER A 11 -64.44 30.37 -10.31
C SER A 11 -64.80 29.71 -8.96
N ARG A 12 -64.68 30.47 -7.87
CA ARG A 12 -65.12 30.22 -6.48
C ARG A 12 -66.18 29.11 -6.27
N ALA A 13 -65.96 28.25 -5.28
CA ALA A 13 -66.93 28.03 -4.19
C ALA A 13 -66.28 27.40 -2.95
N ARG A 14 -66.75 27.79 -1.77
CA ARG A 14 -66.33 27.31 -0.44
C ARG A 14 -67.62 27.15 0.37
N ARG A 15 -67.82 26.01 1.06
CA ARG A 15 -68.62 25.80 2.30
C ARG A 15 -69.61 24.61 2.30
N ILE A 16 -69.60 23.90 3.44
CA ILE A 16 -70.75 23.33 4.19
C ILE A 16 -71.50 22.12 3.57
N ALA A 17 -72.00 21.12 4.32
CA ALA A 17 -71.65 20.51 5.62
C ALA A 17 -72.53 19.25 5.87
N LEU A 18 -72.24 18.50 6.94
CA LEU A 18 -73.09 17.55 7.69
C LEU A 18 -73.61 16.25 7.01
N LEU A 19 -73.35 15.13 7.69
CA LEU A 19 -74.28 14.11 8.26
C LEU A 19 -73.38 12.96 8.81
N ALA A 20 -73.36 12.65 10.11
CA ALA A 20 -74.27 11.73 10.83
C ALA A 20 -74.23 10.28 10.25
N ALA A 21 -74.08 9.20 11.03
CA ALA A 21 -74.14 9.03 12.49
C ALA A 21 -73.42 7.75 13.01
N THR A 22 -73.17 7.71 14.33
CA THR A 22 -73.18 6.54 15.24
C THR A 22 -72.64 5.17 14.80
N SER A 23 -71.66 4.66 15.56
CA SER A 23 -71.81 3.45 16.39
C SER A 23 -70.73 3.38 17.45
N ALA A 24 -71.09 3.10 18.70
CA ALA A 24 -70.17 2.98 19.81
C ALA A 24 -69.90 1.50 20.14
N LEU A 25 -68.62 1.13 20.26
CA LEU A 25 -68.20 -0.03 21.04
C LEU A 25 -67.16 0.43 22.06
N VAL A 26 -67.50 0.32 23.34
CA VAL A 26 -66.54 0.46 24.44
C VAL A 26 -66.07 -0.95 24.80
N ALA A 27 -64.78 -1.22 24.66
CA ALA A 27 -64.17 -2.46 25.13
C ALA A 27 -62.78 -2.18 25.74
N GLY A 28 -62.69 -2.42 27.06
CA GLY A 28 -61.50 -2.47 27.92
C GLY A 28 -60.15 -1.93 27.42
N THR A 29 -59.73 -0.79 27.97
CA THR A 29 -58.31 -0.43 28.03
C THR A 29 -57.58 -1.35 29.01
N ALA A 30 -57.01 -2.44 28.52
CA ALA A 30 -55.98 -3.16 29.26
C ALA A 30 -54.71 -2.29 29.32
N LEU A 31 -54.40 -1.78 30.51
CA LEU A 31 -53.11 -1.13 30.81
C LEU A 31 -52.00 -2.19 30.83
N VAL A 32 -51.65 -2.71 29.66
CA VAL A 32 -50.38 -3.38 29.45
C VAL A 32 -49.32 -2.28 29.40
N ALA A 33 -48.72 -1.98 30.55
CA ALA A 33 -47.46 -1.27 30.54
C ALA A 33 -46.50 -2.04 29.63
N PRO A 34 -45.86 -1.41 28.62
CA PRO A 34 -44.76 -2.06 27.95
C PRO A 34 -43.70 -2.33 29.02
N ALA A 35 -43.51 -3.60 29.35
CA ALA A 35 -42.32 -4.04 30.06
C ALA A 35 -41.15 -3.68 29.14
N ALA A 36 -40.58 -2.51 29.39
CA ALA A 36 -39.37 -2.08 28.72
C ALA A 36 -38.28 -3.06 29.15
N TYR A 37 -38.04 -4.06 28.30
CA TYR A 37 -36.76 -4.78 28.25
C TYR A 37 -35.70 -3.79 27.78
N ALA A 38 -35.40 -2.81 28.64
CA ALA A 38 -34.14 -2.10 28.65
C ALA A 38 -33.09 -3.12 29.14
N GLY A 39 -32.75 -4.05 28.25
CA GLY A 39 -31.48 -4.73 28.32
C GLY A 39 -30.42 -3.65 28.24
N ASN A 40 -29.85 -3.29 29.39
CA ASN A 40 -28.64 -2.49 29.43
C ASN A 40 -27.49 -3.37 28.89
N ASP A 41 -27.39 -3.46 27.56
CA ASP A 41 -26.15 -3.81 26.86
C ASP A 41 -25.15 -2.65 27.01
N ALA A 42 -24.85 -2.31 28.26
CA ALA A 42 -23.68 -1.54 28.61
C ALA A 42 -22.49 -2.41 28.20
N ALA A 43 -21.87 -2.06 27.07
CA ALA A 43 -20.80 -2.83 26.46
C ALA A 43 -19.76 -3.23 27.52
N ARG A 44 -19.62 -4.54 27.74
CA ARG A 44 -18.76 -5.09 28.81
C ARG A 44 -17.36 -4.49 28.68
N THR A 45 -16.96 -3.75 29.71
CA THR A 45 -15.56 -3.33 29.88
C THR A 45 -14.78 -4.49 30.46
N PHE A 46 -13.69 -4.86 29.80
CA PHE A 46 -12.76 -5.89 30.25
C PHE A 46 -11.67 -5.26 31.12
N THR A 47 -10.87 -6.10 31.76
CA THR A 47 -9.62 -5.72 32.42
C THR A 47 -8.46 -5.74 31.42
N ALA A 48 -7.39 -4.99 31.71
CA ALA A 48 -6.16 -5.07 30.93
C ALA A 48 -5.51 -6.48 30.95
N ALA A 49 -5.79 -7.28 31.98
CA ALA A 49 -5.33 -8.67 32.08
C ALA A 49 -6.08 -9.60 31.12
N GLU A 50 -7.42 -9.55 31.08
CA GLU A 50 -8.24 -10.26 30.07
C GLU A 50 -7.82 -9.85 28.65
N ALA A 51 -7.61 -8.56 28.40
CA ALA A 51 -7.17 -8.03 27.11
C ALA A 51 -5.79 -8.57 26.70
N LYS A 52 -4.84 -8.64 27.64
CA LYS A 52 -3.51 -9.21 27.38
C LYS A 52 -3.60 -10.72 27.11
N ALA A 53 -4.34 -11.46 27.93
CA ALA A 53 -4.50 -12.91 27.77
C ALA A 53 -5.18 -13.27 26.44
N ALA A 54 -6.18 -12.49 26.01
CA ALA A 54 -6.74 -12.61 24.67
C ALA A 54 -5.71 -12.33 23.57
N GLY A 55 -4.85 -11.30 23.75
CA GLY A 55 -3.78 -10.98 22.81
C GLY A 55 -2.70 -12.05 22.70
N ASP A 56 -2.32 -12.65 23.83
CA ASP A 56 -1.40 -13.81 23.87
C ASP A 56 -2.03 -15.01 23.15
N ALA A 57 -3.33 -15.26 23.33
CA ALA A 57 -4.05 -16.34 22.65
C ALA A 57 -4.21 -16.13 21.13
N VAL A 58 -4.35 -14.89 20.65
CA VAL A 58 -4.35 -14.61 19.19
C VAL A 58 -2.96 -14.87 18.59
N LEU A 59 -1.90 -14.57 19.34
CA LEU A 59 -0.53 -14.87 18.94
C LEU A 59 -0.31 -16.40 18.85
N ASP A 60 -0.70 -17.15 19.88
CA ASP A 60 -0.56 -18.62 19.92
C ASP A 60 -1.44 -19.33 18.87
N ALA A 61 -2.57 -18.72 18.48
CA ALA A 61 -3.44 -19.26 17.44
C ALA A 61 -2.81 -19.19 16.04
N ASP A 62 -1.78 -18.35 15.81
CA ASP A 62 -1.03 -18.18 14.55
C ASP A 62 -1.91 -18.24 13.28
N VAL A 63 -2.95 -17.39 13.25
CA VAL A 63 -3.83 -17.24 12.09
C VAL A 63 -3.31 -16.12 11.22
N ALA A 64 -2.62 -16.50 10.13
CA ALA A 64 -2.17 -15.57 9.10
C ALA A 64 -3.33 -14.74 8.55
N GLY A 65 -3.07 -13.46 8.24
CA GLY A 65 -4.11 -12.53 7.81
C GLY A 65 -4.86 -11.85 8.96
N THR A 66 -4.33 -11.88 10.18
CA THR A 66 -4.86 -11.14 11.33
C THR A 66 -3.87 -10.10 11.87
N ALA A 67 -4.41 -9.05 12.52
CA ALA A 67 -3.68 -8.04 13.27
C ALA A 67 -4.56 -7.54 14.42
N TRP A 68 -4.00 -7.16 15.57
CA TRP A 68 -4.82 -6.81 16.74
C TRP A 68 -4.29 -5.64 17.58
N TYR A 69 -5.20 -5.00 18.31
CA TYR A 69 -4.89 -3.94 19.27
C TYR A 69 -5.90 -3.95 20.43
N VAL A 70 -5.52 -3.38 21.58
CA VAL A 70 -6.44 -3.17 22.72
C VAL A 70 -7.15 -1.83 22.58
N ASN A 71 -8.48 -1.84 22.56
CA ASN A 71 -9.31 -0.64 22.63
C ASN A 71 -9.23 -0.06 24.05
N LYS A 72 -8.59 1.10 24.22
CA LYS A 72 -8.38 1.74 25.53
C LYS A 72 -9.66 2.14 26.28
N ALA A 73 -10.80 2.27 25.60
CA ALA A 73 -12.06 2.66 26.25
C ALA A 73 -12.79 1.46 26.90
N THR A 74 -12.65 0.27 26.33
CA THR A 74 -13.36 -0.95 26.72
C THR A 74 -12.44 -2.06 27.25
N ASN A 75 -11.13 -1.92 27.05
CA ASN A 75 -10.13 -3.00 27.09
C ASN A 75 -10.48 -4.23 26.24
N SER A 76 -11.39 -4.12 25.27
CA SER A 76 -11.59 -5.21 24.30
C SER A 76 -10.40 -5.32 23.36
N LEU A 77 -10.05 -6.54 22.98
CA LEU A 77 -9.07 -6.82 21.94
C LEU A 77 -9.78 -6.76 20.58
N VAL A 78 -9.43 -5.78 19.76
CA VAL A 78 -9.95 -5.69 18.39
C VAL A 78 -9.01 -6.47 17.47
N VAL A 79 -9.51 -7.53 16.86
CA VAL A 79 -8.78 -8.36 15.87
C VAL A 79 -9.30 -8.03 14.48
N THR A 80 -8.47 -7.36 13.67
CA THR A 80 -8.73 -7.18 12.25
C THR A 80 -8.33 -8.46 11.52
N ALA A 81 -9.28 -9.11 10.85
CA ALA A 81 -9.10 -10.29 10.02
C ALA A 81 -9.34 -9.95 8.54
N ASP A 82 -8.42 -10.37 7.68
CA ASP A 82 -8.44 -10.09 6.24
C ASP A 82 -9.39 -11.01 5.46
N SER A 83 -9.56 -10.77 4.16
CA SER A 83 -10.52 -11.52 3.33
C SER A 83 -10.20 -13.01 3.18
N THR A 84 -8.97 -13.44 3.45
CA THR A 84 -8.52 -14.84 3.34
C THR A 84 -8.76 -15.64 4.61
N VAL A 85 -8.88 -14.99 5.77
CA VAL A 85 -9.18 -15.67 7.05
C VAL A 85 -10.60 -16.23 7.02
N SER A 86 -10.74 -17.54 7.23
CA SER A 86 -12.01 -18.28 7.27
C SER A 86 -12.73 -18.16 8.62
N GLN A 87 -14.02 -18.54 8.65
CA GLN A 87 -14.80 -18.61 9.88
C GLN A 87 -14.25 -19.66 10.87
N SER A 88 -13.69 -20.77 10.37
CA SER A 88 -13.01 -21.79 11.16
C SER A 88 -11.72 -21.30 11.81
N GLU A 89 -10.98 -20.41 11.15
CA GLU A 89 -9.78 -19.79 11.72
C GLU A 89 -10.15 -18.71 12.75
N ILE A 90 -11.23 -17.95 12.53
CA ILE A 90 -11.80 -17.06 13.56
C ILE A 90 -12.28 -17.85 14.79
N ALA A 91 -12.88 -19.02 14.59
CA ALA A 91 -13.23 -19.92 15.70
C ALA A 91 -11.98 -20.38 16.47
N LYS A 92 -10.92 -20.83 15.77
CA LYS A 92 -9.62 -21.21 16.39
C LYS A 92 -9.07 -20.10 17.30
N ILE A 93 -9.13 -18.83 16.89
CA ILE A 93 -8.69 -17.69 17.70
C ILE A 93 -9.52 -17.56 19.00
N LYS A 94 -10.85 -17.70 18.89
CA LYS A 94 -11.74 -17.61 20.06
C LYS A 94 -11.57 -18.81 21.00
N ASP A 95 -11.43 -20.01 20.45
CA ASP A 95 -11.21 -21.24 21.21
C ASP A 95 -9.88 -21.17 21.99
N ALA A 96 -8.82 -20.64 21.38
CA ALA A 96 -7.54 -20.40 22.04
C ALA A 96 -7.65 -19.37 23.19
N ALA A 97 -8.50 -18.34 23.03
CA ALA A 97 -8.72 -17.32 24.08
C ALA A 97 -9.55 -17.84 25.26
N GLY A 98 -10.31 -18.92 25.08
CA GLY A 98 -11.10 -19.59 26.12
C GLY A 98 -12.04 -18.61 26.85
N ALA A 99 -11.87 -18.47 28.15
CA ALA A 99 -12.68 -17.55 28.97
C ALA A 99 -12.53 -16.06 28.58
N ASN A 100 -11.51 -15.70 27.81
CA ASN A 100 -11.28 -14.33 27.31
C ASN A 100 -11.87 -14.11 25.90
N ALA A 101 -12.53 -15.09 25.28
CA ALA A 101 -13.07 -14.99 23.92
C ALA A 101 -14.07 -13.83 23.74
N ASP A 102 -14.83 -13.48 24.79
CA ASP A 102 -15.75 -12.35 24.80
C ASP A 102 -15.04 -10.99 24.70
N ALA A 103 -13.76 -10.92 25.08
CA ALA A 103 -12.94 -9.72 24.91
C ALA A 103 -12.58 -9.45 23.44
N ILE A 104 -12.77 -10.43 22.53
CA ILE A 104 -12.33 -10.35 21.13
C ILE A 104 -13.44 -9.82 20.22
N GLU A 105 -13.27 -8.58 19.76
CA GLU A 105 -14.07 -7.95 18.70
C GLU A 105 -13.39 -8.18 17.34
N VAL A 106 -13.95 -9.06 16.49
CA VAL A 106 -13.39 -9.34 15.16
C VAL A 106 -13.94 -8.35 14.12
N LYS A 107 -13.06 -7.60 13.46
CA LYS A 107 -13.37 -6.70 12.33
C LYS A 107 -12.86 -7.29 11.03
N ARG A 108 -13.62 -7.16 9.94
CA ARG A 108 -13.17 -7.58 8.61
C ARG A 108 -12.54 -6.42 7.86
N THR A 109 -11.40 -6.69 7.21
CA THR A 109 -10.80 -5.78 6.21
C THR A 109 -10.83 -6.45 4.83
N PRO A 110 -11.11 -5.71 3.74
CA PRO A 110 -11.00 -6.26 2.39
C PRO A 110 -9.53 -6.50 2.00
N GLY A 111 -9.30 -7.47 1.11
CA GLY A 111 -7.97 -7.83 0.63
C GLY A 111 -7.20 -8.73 1.61
N LYS A 112 -5.94 -9.01 1.29
CA LYS A 112 -5.02 -9.82 2.11
C LYS A 112 -4.00 -8.93 2.81
N ILE A 113 -3.89 -9.03 4.13
CA ILE A 113 -2.79 -8.46 4.91
C ILE A 113 -1.50 -9.11 4.42
N SER A 114 -0.62 -8.26 3.89
CA SER A 114 0.64 -8.66 3.30
C SER A 114 1.70 -7.64 3.67
N LYS A 115 2.95 -8.08 3.77
CA LYS A 115 4.09 -7.17 3.87
C LYS A 115 4.11 -6.35 2.58
N LEU A 116 3.95 -5.03 2.70
CA LEU A 116 4.09 -4.13 1.56
C LEU A 116 5.55 -4.19 1.07
N ILE A 117 5.74 -4.14 -0.26
CA ILE A 117 7.08 -4.08 -0.84
C ILE A 117 7.62 -2.66 -0.75
N SER A 118 8.89 -2.57 -0.36
CA SER A 118 9.68 -1.36 -0.14
C SER A 118 10.85 -1.28 -1.11
N GLY A 119 11.48 -0.12 -1.22
CA GLY A 119 12.69 0.06 -2.02
C GLY A 119 13.79 -0.93 -1.62
N GLY A 120 14.33 -1.63 -2.61
CA GLY A 120 15.33 -2.69 -2.46
C GLY A 120 14.76 -4.11 -2.35
N ASP A 121 13.45 -4.30 -2.24
CA ASP A 121 12.84 -5.64 -2.27
C ASP A 121 12.84 -6.24 -3.68
N ALA A 122 12.78 -7.57 -3.76
CA ALA A 122 12.77 -8.29 -5.03
C ALA A 122 11.48 -8.05 -5.81
N ILE A 123 11.62 -7.71 -7.10
CA ILE A 123 10.54 -7.70 -8.07
C ILE A 123 10.90 -8.64 -9.23
N TYR A 124 9.89 -9.37 -9.70
CA TYR A 124 10.06 -10.44 -10.67
C TYR A 124 9.29 -10.14 -11.94
N ALA A 125 9.94 -10.29 -13.09
CA ALA A 125 9.32 -10.34 -14.40
C ALA A 125 9.07 -11.82 -14.79
N SER A 126 8.72 -12.06 -16.06
CA SER A 126 8.43 -13.41 -16.57
C SER A 126 9.61 -14.39 -16.42
N SER A 127 10.86 -13.94 -16.57
CA SER A 127 12.06 -14.81 -16.52
C SER A 127 13.27 -14.22 -15.77
N TRP A 128 13.18 -13.01 -15.21
CA TRP A 128 14.26 -12.39 -14.43
C TRP A 128 13.77 -11.74 -13.13
N ARG A 129 14.71 -11.41 -12.25
CA ARG A 129 14.52 -10.67 -11.00
C ARG A 129 15.32 -9.38 -11.05
N CYS A 130 14.70 -8.29 -10.64
CA CYS A 130 15.35 -7.03 -10.31
C CYS A 130 14.93 -6.59 -8.90
N SER A 131 15.30 -5.38 -8.51
CA SER A 131 14.94 -4.75 -7.25
C SER A 131 14.02 -3.56 -7.47
N LEU A 132 13.07 -3.36 -6.57
CA LEU A 132 12.26 -2.15 -6.49
C LEU A 132 13.19 -0.97 -6.19
N GLY A 133 13.08 0.15 -6.91
CA GLY A 133 13.82 1.37 -6.62
C GLY A 133 13.15 2.17 -5.51
N PHE A 134 12.16 2.98 -5.88
CA PHE A 134 11.33 3.73 -4.94
C PHE A 134 9.85 3.55 -5.28
N ASN A 135 9.01 3.52 -4.26
CA ASN A 135 7.57 3.71 -4.42
C ASN A 135 7.32 5.20 -4.68
N VAL A 136 6.49 5.49 -5.68
CA VAL A 136 6.23 6.86 -6.17
C VAL A 136 4.75 7.02 -6.51
N ARG A 137 4.28 8.27 -6.56
CA ARG A 137 2.88 8.60 -6.81
C ARG A 137 2.78 9.78 -7.77
N ASN A 138 1.79 9.78 -8.65
CA ASN A 138 1.48 10.95 -9.48
C ASN A 138 0.55 11.93 -8.75
N SER A 139 0.32 13.11 -9.34
CA SER A 139 -0.58 14.14 -8.80
C SER A 139 -2.03 13.68 -8.63
N SER A 140 -2.48 12.69 -9.41
CA SER A 140 -3.81 12.07 -9.32
C SER A 140 -3.93 11.00 -8.23
N GLY A 141 -2.86 10.76 -7.45
CA GLY A 141 -2.85 9.78 -6.36
C GLY A 141 -2.62 8.33 -6.79
N ALA A 142 -2.33 8.05 -8.07
CA ALA A 142 -2.03 6.70 -8.53
C ALA A 142 -0.61 6.28 -8.14
N ASN A 143 -0.48 5.08 -7.57
CA ASN A 143 0.79 4.54 -7.07
C ASN A 143 1.53 3.74 -8.15
N TYR A 144 2.85 3.91 -8.17
CA TYR A 144 3.80 3.24 -9.05
C TYR A 144 5.05 2.86 -8.23
N LEU A 145 5.91 2.03 -8.81
CA LEU A 145 7.32 1.95 -8.43
C LEU A 145 8.18 2.36 -9.62
N VAL A 146 9.35 2.94 -9.33
CA VAL A 146 10.44 3.08 -10.30
C VAL A 146 11.48 1.98 -10.10
N THR A 147 12.10 1.53 -11.19
CA THR A 147 13.18 0.54 -11.23
C THR A 147 14.06 0.83 -12.45
N ALA A 148 15.03 -0.02 -12.79
CA ALA A 148 15.90 0.17 -13.95
C ALA A 148 15.15 -0.08 -15.28
N GLY A 149 15.58 0.60 -16.35
CA GLY A 149 14.99 0.51 -17.69
C GLY A 149 15.28 -0.84 -18.34
N HIS A 150 16.50 -1.36 -18.22
CA HIS A 150 16.85 -2.71 -18.71
C HIS A 150 16.08 -3.83 -18.00
N CYS A 151 15.52 -3.55 -16.80
CA CYS A 151 14.63 -4.46 -16.10
C CYS A 151 13.21 -4.44 -16.69
N THR A 152 12.70 -3.27 -17.09
CA THR A 152 11.34 -3.08 -17.63
C THR A 152 11.23 -3.24 -19.14
N ASP A 153 12.33 -3.19 -19.88
CA ASP A 153 12.30 -3.43 -21.32
C ASP A 153 11.83 -4.86 -21.64
N GLY A 154 10.92 -4.97 -22.60
CA GLY A 154 10.17 -6.21 -22.88
C GLY A 154 9.31 -6.79 -21.74
N ALA A 155 9.29 -6.19 -20.54
CA ALA A 155 8.55 -6.71 -19.39
C ALA A 155 7.06 -6.34 -19.46
N GLY A 156 6.18 -7.34 -19.46
CA GLY A 156 4.72 -7.12 -19.39
C GLY A 156 4.22 -6.86 -17.96
N THR A 157 4.24 -7.90 -17.12
CA THR A 157 3.71 -7.89 -15.75
C THR A 157 4.81 -8.17 -14.74
N TRP A 158 4.69 -7.57 -13.56
CA TRP A 158 5.58 -7.73 -12.42
C TRP A 158 4.89 -8.39 -11.22
N TRP A 159 5.68 -9.13 -10.43
CA TRP A 159 5.27 -9.79 -9.20
C TRP A 159 6.24 -9.48 -8.05
N SER A 160 5.74 -9.52 -6.81
CA SER A 160 6.54 -9.32 -5.59
C SER A 160 7.17 -10.60 -5.04
N ASN A 161 6.89 -11.75 -5.66
CA ASN A 161 7.40 -13.04 -5.23
C ASN A 161 7.84 -13.91 -6.41
N SER A 162 8.86 -14.75 -6.19
CA SER A 162 9.43 -15.65 -7.21
C SER A 162 8.44 -16.65 -7.80
N GLY A 163 7.43 -17.04 -7.03
CA GLY A 163 6.31 -17.89 -7.46
C GLY A 163 5.29 -17.18 -8.38
N LYS A 164 5.40 -15.87 -8.60
CA LYS A 164 4.55 -15.07 -9.51
C LYS A 164 3.06 -15.16 -9.19
N THR A 165 2.73 -15.23 -7.89
CA THR A 165 1.35 -15.32 -7.39
C THR A 165 0.81 -13.99 -6.87
N THR A 166 1.70 -13.05 -6.52
CA THR A 166 1.33 -11.74 -5.97
C THR A 166 1.73 -10.66 -6.97
N THR A 167 0.79 -10.33 -7.85
CA THR A 167 0.97 -9.32 -8.91
C THR A 167 1.21 -7.94 -8.30
N VAL A 168 2.27 -7.28 -8.75
CA VAL A 168 2.51 -5.86 -8.53
C VAL A 168 1.73 -5.07 -9.56
N GLY A 169 1.93 -5.36 -10.85
CA GLY A 169 1.18 -4.77 -11.96
C GLY A 169 2.01 -4.63 -13.23
N PRO A 170 1.49 -3.95 -14.27
CA PRO A 170 2.13 -3.86 -15.57
C PRO A 170 3.21 -2.76 -15.63
N THR A 171 4.21 -2.97 -16.48
CA THR A 171 5.09 -1.90 -16.95
C THR A 171 4.26 -0.79 -17.59
N SER A 172 4.53 0.45 -17.21
CA SER A 172 3.86 1.67 -17.71
C SER A 172 4.82 2.65 -18.40
N GLY A 173 6.13 2.41 -18.29
CA GLY A 173 7.17 3.11 -19.02
C GLY A 173 8.50 2.36 -18.90
N SER A 174 9.34 2.46 -19.92
CA SER A 174 10.72 1.97 -19.92
C SER A 174 11.57 2.91 -20.76
N SER A 175 12.83 3.11 -20.37
CA SER A 175 13.83 3.85 -21.14
C SER A 175 15.20 3.21 -20.93
N PHE A 176 15.60 2.39 -21.90
CA PHE A 176 16.91 1.75 -22.02
C PHE A 176 17.16 1.36 -23.49
N PRO A 177 18.38 1.50 -24.03
CA PRO A 177 19.53 2.22 -23.47
C PRO A 177 19.33 3.75 -23.56
N THR A 178 20.40 4.54 -23.68
CA THR A 178 20.48 6.01 -23.48
C THR A 178 20.31 6.41 -22.00
N ASN A 179 19.21 5.99 -21.39
CA ASN A 179 18.91 6.13 -19.97
C ASN A 179 18.79 4.74 -19.35
N ASP A 180 18.57 4.63 -18.03
CA ASP A 180 18.25 3.34 -17.40
C ASP A 180 17.21 3.48 -16.28
N TYR A 181 15.98 3.84 -16.65
CA TYR A 181 14.83 3.86 -15.75
C TYR A 181 13.57 3.23 -16.36
N GLY A 182 12.71 2.75 -15.48
CA GLY A 182 11.41 2.16 -15.80
C GLY A 182 10.37 2.46 -14.73
N LEU A 183 9.10 2.36 -15.12
CA LEU A 183 7.93 2.62 -14.28
C LEU A 183 6.98 1.43 -14.33
N VAL A 184 6.57 0.93 -13.16
CA VAL A 184 5.57 -0.14 -13.03
C VAL A 184 4.40 0.38 -12.21
N ARG A 185 3.17 0.24 -12.72
CA ARG A 185 1.96 0.71 -12.04
C ARG A 185 1.41 -0.37 -11.13
N TYR A 186 0.97 0.00 -9.92
CA TYR A 186 0.31 -0.96 -9.05
C TYR A 186 -1.09 -1.34 -9.54
N SER A 187 -1.36 -2.64 -9.55
CA SER A 187 -2.63 -3.28 -9.91
C SER A 187 -3.45 -3.61 -8.66
N GLY A 188 -3.87 -2.59 -7.93
CA GLY A 188 -4.72 -2.77 -6.74
C GLY A 188 -5.02 -1.47 -6.00
N SER A 189 -5.74 -1.58 -4.89
CA SER A 189 -6.03 -0.50 -3.94
C SER A 189 -4.97 -0.35 -2.84
N ALA A 190 -4.00 -1.26 -2.77
CA ALA A 190 -2.89 -1.15 -1.83
C ALA A 190 -2.09 0.13 -2.10
N THR A 191 -1.79 0.87 -1.04
CA THR A 191 -0.85 1.99 -1.07
C THR A 191 0.44 1.49 -0.43
N PRO A 192 1.52 1.30 -1.21
CA PRO A 192 2.84 0.99 -0.68
C PRO A 192 3.32 2.11 0.25
N GLU A 193 4.35 1.84 1.04
CA GLU A 193 5.02 2.88 1.83
C GLU A 193 6.13 3.55 1.00
N GLY A 194 6.40 4.83 1.24
CA GLY A 194 7.51 5.59 0.64
C GLY A 194 8.89 5.20 1.19
N THR A 195 9.10 3.93 1.52
CA THR A 195 10.23 3.46 2.32
C THR A 195 11.25 2.64 1.53
N VAL A 196 12.48 2.60 2.03
CA VAL A 196 13.57 1.69 1.61
C VAL A 196 13.90 0.81 2.82
N GLY A 197 13.28 -0.37 2.89
CA GLY A 197 13.23 -1.13 4.15
C GLY A 197 12.54 -0.30 5.24
N SER A 198 13.24 0.02 6.32
CA SER A 198 12.75 0.89 7.41
C SER A 198 13.08 2.37 7.25
N GLN A 199 13.79 2.79 6.19
CA GLN A 199 14.12 4.19 5.95
C GLN A 199 13.00 4.88 5.17
N ASP A 200 12.36 5.87 5.77
CA ASP A 200 11.41 6.77 5.10
C ASP A 200 12.09 7.69 4.08
N ILE A 201 11.51 7.89 2.88
CA ILE A 201 12.08 8.67 1.76
C ILE A 201 11.14 9.79 1.34
N THR A 202 11.38 10.98 1.90
CA THR A 202 10.48 12.13 1.79
C THR A 202 10.83 13.13 0.69
N ARG A 203 11.96 12.96 -0.01
CA ARG A 203 12.37 13.83 -1.13
C ARG A 203 13.33 13.14 -2.10
N ALA A 204 13.51 13.72 -3.27
CA ALA A 204 14.54 13.34 -4.24
C ALA A 204 15.49 14.51 -4.52
N ALA A 205 16.76 14.22 -4.82
CA ALA A 205 17.75 15.21 -5.21
C ALA A 205 18.86 14.58 -6.07
N ASN A 206 19.59 15.42 -6.82
CA ASN A 206 20.83 14.99 -7.47
C ASN A 206 21.96 14.93 -6.42
N PRO A 207 22.80 13.88 -6.42
CA PRO A 207 23.89 13.77 -5.47
C PRO A 207 25.09 14.66 -5.80
N THR A 208 26.02 14.79 -4.85
CA THR A 208 27.32 15.47 -5.03
C THR A 208 28.50 14.50 -4.91
N VAL A 209 29.62 14.80 -5.57
CA VAL A 209 30.85 14.01 -5.44
C VAL A 209 31.36 14.04 -4.00
N GLY A 210 31.78 12.88 -3.48
CA GLY A 210 32.21 12.68 -2.08
C GLY A 210 31.07 12.35 -1.12
N GLN A 211 29.80 12.57 -1.50
CA GLN A 211 28.63 12.30 -0.67
C GLN A 211 28.58 10.83 -0.23
N THR A 212 28.33 10.60 1.06
CA THR A 212 28.03 9.27 1.60
C THR A 212 26.63 8.84 1.17
N VAL A 213 26.54 7.67 0.58
CA VAL A 213 25.31 7.10 0.01
C VAL A 213 25.16 5.64 0.39
N THR A 214 23.91 5.19 0.47
CA THR A 214 23.52 3.82 0.78
C THR A 214 22.70 3.27 -0.37
N ARG A 215 22.97 2.02 -0.76
CA ARG A 215 22.17 1.24 -1.70
C ARG A 215 21.44 0.14 -0.94
N ARG A 216 20.22 -0.19 -1.35
CA ARG A 216 19.58 -1.47 -1.02
C ARG A 216 19.25 -2.25 -2.29
N GLY A 217 19.47 -3.55 -2.31
CA GLY A 217 19.13 -4.42 -3.44
C GLY A 217 18.78 -5.84 -2.97
N SER A 218 18.05 -6.58 -3.81
CA SER A 218 17.50 -7.87 -3.46
C SER A 218 18.47 -9.05 -3.58
N THR A 219 19.69 -8.83 -4.08
CA THR A 219 20.78 -9.83 -4.06
C THR A 219 21.71 -9.61 -2.87
N THR A 220 22.26 -8.40 -2.72
CA THR A 220 23.32 -8.13 -1.72
C THR A 220 22.81 -7.47 -0.44
N GLY A 221 21.57 -7.00 -0.40
CA GLY A 221 21.02 -6.29 0.75
C GLY A 221 21.46 -4.84 0.78
N THR A 222 21.84 -4.34 1.96
CA THR A 222 22.14 -2.91 2.19
C THR A 222 23.64 -2.67 2.31
N HIS A 223 24.17 -1.79 1.46
CA HIS A 223 25.59 -1.41 1.45
C HIS A 223 25.76 0.10 1.35
N SER A 224 26.82 0.64 1.94
CA SER A 224 27.15 2.07 1.88
C SER A 224 28.52 2.32 1.26
N GLY A 225 28.72 3.55 0.79
CA GLY A 225 29.94 4.00 0.14
C GLY A 225 29.86 5.47 -0.24
N ARG A 226 30.58 5.88 -1.29
CA ARG A 226 30.64 7.29 -1.72
C ARG A 226 30.42 7.45 -3.21
N VAL A 227 29.85 8.59 -3.59
CA VAL A 227 29.84 9.08 -4.96
C VAL A 227 31.25 9.52 -5.36
N THR A 228 31.76 9.02 -6.48
CA THR A 228 33.12 9.31 -6.98
C THR A 228 33.12 10.14 -8.25
N ALA A 229 32.08 10.06 -9.08
CA ALA A 229 31.86 10.93 -10.24
C ALA A 229 30.37 11.09 -10.54
N LEU A 230 30.04 12.08 -11.37
CA LEU A 230 28.71 12.37 -11.89
C LEU A 230 28.80 12.54 -13.42
N ASN A 231 27.68 12.41 -14.12
CA ASN A 231 27.61 12.50 -15.58
C ASN A 231 28.55 11.48 -16.29
N ALA A 232 28.69 10.28 -15.72
CA ALA A 232 29.44 9.20 -16.35
C ALA A 232 28.65 8.65 -17.55
N THR A 233 29.36 8.29 -18.62
CA THR A 233 28.82 7.49 -19.72
C THR A 233 29.27 6.05 -19.53
N VAL A 234 28.33 5.11 -19.56
CA VAL A 234 28.59 3.67 -19.40
C VAL A 234 28.25 2.99 -20.72
N ASN A 235 29.16 2.17 -21.23
CA ASN A 235 28.94 1.34 -22.41
C ASN A 235 28.99 -0.12 -21.97
N TYR A 236 27.83 -0.78 -21.95
CA TYR A 236 27.69 -2.19 -21.56
C TYR A 236 28.01 -3.17 -22.70
N GLY A 237 28.30 -2.66 -23.90
CA GLY A 237 28.47 -3.46 -25.12
C GLY A 237 27.15 -3.60 -25.90
N GLY A 238 27.20 -4.21 -27.09
CA GLY A 238 26.00 -4.50 -27.90
C GLY A 238 25.24 -3.30 -28.49
N GLY A 239 25.58 -2.07 -28.10
CA GLY A 239 24.80 -0.85 -28.38
C GLY A 239 24.24 -0.19 -27.11
N ASP A 240 24.34 -0.87 -25.97
CA ASP A 240 23.79 -0.42 -24.68
C ASP A 240 24.69 0.63 -24.03
N ILE A 241 24.54 1.88 -24.50
CA ILE A 241 25.23 3.04 -23.97
C ILE A 241 24.26 3.90 -23.16
N VAL A 242 24.61 4.19 -21.91
CA VAL A 242 23.80 4.97 -20.96
C VAL A 242 24.58 6.20 -20.50
N TYR A 243 23.92 7.36 -20.42
CA TYR A 243 24.53 8.67 -20.13
C TYR A 243 24.09 9.21 -18.75
N GLY A 244 24.70 10.31 -18.29
CA GLY A 244 24.24 11.03 -17.08
C GLY A 244 24.52 10.33 -15.74
N MET A 245 25.22 9.20 -15.73
CA MET A 245 25.24 8.28 -14.60
C MET A 245 26.01 8.80 -13.37
N ILE A 246 25.52 8.41 -12.19
CA ILE A 246 26.20 8.60 -10.90
C ILE A 246 27.16 7.42 -10.71
N GLN A 247 28.46 7.68 -10.54
CA GLN A 247 29.45 6.65 -10.24
C GLN A 247 29.71 6.59 -8.73
N THR A 248 29.76 5.38 -8.15
CA THR A 248 30.01 5.19 -6.71
C THR A 248 30.92 4.00 -6.40
N THR A 249 31.38 3.92 -5.15
CA THR A 249 32.08 2.75 -4.58
C THR A 249 31.14 1.66 -4.01
N VAL A 250 29.83 1.72 -4.27
CA VAL A 250 28.83 0.87 -3.57
C VAL A 250 28.51 -0.41 -4.35
N CYS A 251 29.21 -1.52 -4.06
CA CYS A 251 28.86 -2.86 -4.60
C CYS A 251 29.19 -3.03 -6.10
N ALA A 252 28.42 -3.80 -6.87
CA ALA A 252 27.11 -4.45 -6.60
C ALA A 252 26.93 -5.70 -7.49
N GLU A 253 25.85 -6.49 -7.33
CA GLU A 253 25.74 -7.81 -7.98
C GLU A 253 24.41 -8.05 -8.74
N PRO A 254 24.38 -8.99 -9.71
CA PRO A 254 23.21 -9.24 -10.55
C PRO A 254 21.90 -9.44 -9.77
N GLY A 255 20.85 -8.74 -10.18
CA GLY A 255 19.55 -8.69 -9.50
C GLY A 255 19.39 -7.53 -8.50
N ASP A 256 20.47 -6.84 -8.12
CA ASP A 256 20.39 -5.54 -7.42
C ASP A 256 19.92 -4.40 -8.33
N SER A 257 19.95 -4.61 -9.66
CA SER A 257 19.43 -3.69 -10.68
C SER A 257 18.07 -3.11 -10.32
N GLY A 258 17.91 -1.81 -10.53
CA GLY A 258 16.74 -1.02 -10.13
C GLY A 258 16.72 -0.58 -8.67
N GLY A 259 17.49 -1.22 -7.78
CA GLY A 259 17.48 -0.94 -6.34
C GLY A 259 17.90 0.50 -5.99
N PRO A 260 17.35 1.10 -4.92
CA PRO A 260 17.54 2.50 -4.57
C PRO A 260 18.97 2.81 -4.14
N LEU A 261 19.46 3.96 -4.57
CA LEU A 261 20.56 4.72 -3.97
C LEU A 261 19.97 5.94 -3.24
N TYR A 262 20.29 6.08 -1.95
CA TYR A 262 19.71 7.09 -1.07
C TYR A 262 20.71 7.64 -0.05
N SER A 263 20.35 8.74 0.61
CA SER A 263 21.12 9.34 1.72
C SER A 263 20.16 9.99 2.71
N GLY A 264 20.01 9.39 3.89
CA GLY A 264 18.89 9.68 4.80
C GLY A 264 17.55 9.52 4.09
N SER A 265 16.64 10.48 4.25
CA SER A 265 15.34 10.49 3.54
C SER A 265 15.38 11.02 2.10
N THR A 266 16.55 11.00 1.45
CA THR A 266 16.76 11.53 0.09
C THR A 266 16.94 10.39 -0.91
N ALA A 267 16.04 10.24 -1.88
CA ALA A 267 16.25 9.43 -3.08
C ALA A 267 17.29 10.10 -3.99
N LEU A 268 18.26 9.34 -4.50
CA LEU A 268 19.36 9.85 -5.34
C LEU A 268 19.44 9.13 -6.70
N GLY A 269 19.29 7.81 -6.74
CA GLY A 269 19.43 7.05 -7.98
C GLY A 269 18.89 5.62 -7.95
N LEU A 270 18.92 4.98 -9.11
CA LEU A 270 18.48 3.61 -9.36
C LEU A 270 19.68 2.79 -9.84
N THR A 271 19.92 1.62 -9.27
CA THR A 271 21.07 0.77 -9.60
C THR A 271 21.00 0.32 -11.06
N SER A 272 22.00 0.64 -11.88
CA SER A 272 22.03 0.23 -13.29
C SER A 272 22.90 -1.00 -13.48
N GLY A 273 24.19 -0.87 -13.18
CA GLY A 273 25.19 -1.92 -13.37
C GLY A 273 26.54 -1.48 -12.84
N GLY A 274 27.56 -2.33 -13.02
CA GLY A 274 28.88 -2.07 -12.45
C GLY A 274 29.89 -3.16 -12.71
N SER A 275 31.03 -3.07 -12.03
CA SER A 275 32.10 -4.05 -12.03
C SER A 275 32.54 -4.38 -10.61
N GLY A 276 33.12 -5.57 -10.41
CA GLY A 276 33.48 -6.07 -9.09
C GLY A 276 32.36 -6.88 -8.43
N ASN A 277 32.37 -6.94 -7.09
CA ASN A 277 31.38 -7.65 -6.27
C ASN A 277 31.44 -7.15 -4.82
N CYS A 278 30.57 -7.62 -3.93
CA CYS A 278 30.54 -7.17 -2.53
C CYS A 278 31.62 -7.80 -1.62
N SER A 279 32.45 -8.72 -2.12
CA SER A 279 33.60 -9.28 -1.38
C SER A 279 34.92 -8.53 -1.67
N SER A 280 35.16 -8.15 -2.92
CA SER A 280 36.39 -7.44 -3.35
C SER A 280 36.20 -5.93 -3.56
N GLY A 281 34.98 -5.44 -3.41
CA GLY A 281 34.60 -4.09 -3.85
C GLY A 281 34.42 -4.00 -5.37
N GLY A 282 34.09 -2.79 -5.83
CA GLY A 282 33.69 -2.54 -7.20
C GLY A 282 33.35 -1.08 -7.48
N THR A 283 32.95 -0.82 -8.72
CA THR A 283 32.39 0.47 -9.17
C THR A 283 30.98 0.21 -9.67
N THR A 284 29.99 0.89 -9.08
CA THR A 284 28.58 0.76 -9.51
C THR A 284 28.05 2.11 -9.97
N PHE A 285 27.31 2.06 -11.07
CA PHE A 285 26.67 3.17 -11.76
C PHE A 285 25.17 3.19 -11.49
N PHE A 286 24.61 4.39 -11.33
CA PHE A 286 23.22 4.61 -11.01
C PHE A 286 22.62 5.69 -11.90
N GLN A 287 21.41 5.43 -12.39
CA GLN A 287 20.58 6.42 -13.06
C GLN A 287 20.09 7.44 -12.03
N PRO A 288 20.30 8.76 -12.23
CA PRO A 288 19.69 9.79 -11.39
C PRO A 288 18.18 9.62 -11.27
N VAL A 289 17.65 9.49 -10.05
CA VAL A 289 16.21 9.21 -9.85
C VAL A 289 15.35 10.41 -10.21
N VAL A 290 15.87 11.64 -10.01
CA VAL A 290 15.17 12.89 -10.34
C VAL A 290 14.79 12.94 -11.83
N GLU A 291 15.61 12.38 -12.72
CA GLU A 291 15.30 12.30 -14.14
C GLU A 291 14.07 11.41 -14.41
N ALA A 292 14.05 10.21 -13.83
CA ALA A 292 12.92 9.28 -13.95
C ALA A 292 11.62 9.86 -13.36
N LEU A 293 11.71 10.53 -12.20
CA LEU A 293 10.58 11.20 -11.56
C LEU A 293 9.98 12.29 -12.46
N ASN A 294 10.84 13.13 -13.04
CA ASN A 294 10.44 14.19 -13.97
C ASN A 294 9.86 13.62 -15.27
N ALA A 295 10.49 12.61 -15.86
CA ALA A 295 10.05 11.98 -17.11
C ALA A 295 8.64 11.36 -17.01
N TYR A 296 8.27 10.84 -15.85
CA TYR A 296 6.98 10.19 -15.62
C TYR A 296 5.95 11.04 -14.85
N GLY A 297 6.31 12.25 -14.39
CA GLY A 297 5.39 13.11 -13.62
C GLY A 297 4.99 12.51 -12.26
N VAL A 298 5.94 11.85 -11.58
CA VAL A 298 5.75 11.16 -10.30
C VAL A 298 6.71 11.67 -9.24
N SER A 299 6.37 11.48 -7.96
CA SER A 299 7.20 11.86 -6.82
C SER A 299 7.26 10.75 -5.77
N VAL A 300 8.37 10.68 -5.02
CA VAL A 300 8.38 10.03 -3.70
C VAL A 300 7.43 10.77 -2.74
N TYR A 301 7.01 10.13 -1.65
CA TYR A 301 5.98 10.62 -0.73
C TYR A 301 6.17 10.12 0.69
#